data_AF-A0A1Y3Y5N3-F1
#
_entry.id   AF-A0A1Y3Y5N3-F1
#
_cell.length_a   1.000
_cell.length_b   1.000
_cell.length_c   1.000
_cell.angle_alpha   90.00
_cell.angle_beta   90.00
_cell.angle_gamma   90.00
#
_symmetry.space_group_name_H-M   'P 1'
#
loop_
_entity.id
_entity.type
_entity.pdbx_description
1 polymer ?
#
loop_
_entity_poly.entity_id
_entity_poly.type
_entity_poly.pdbx_seq_one_letter_code
_entity_poly.pdbx_strand_id
1 'polypeptide(L)'
;QDLVDALDAAKKVAEDGDAMQEDVDKAAGDLLNAILAQRFKADKSILEDLIGKAKGMDLTGYTAESVATFRTALKAAQAVMADANLSEDDQKVVDDAVAALSAAMDGLTAEGETQPSDKPEATDKPEATDKPEGTDKPDATQKPEGEKPAQTGDTNNVMVPVIVVVVCVVCLLAVVVVARKRSSKH
;
A
#
# COMPACT_ATOMS: atom_id res chain seq x y z
N GLN A 1 0.28 -17.99 -5.52
CA GLN A 1 1.70 -18.36 -5.72
C GLN A 1 2.51 -17.09 -5.56
N ASP A 2 3.56 -17.09 -4.74
CA ASP A 2 4.51 -15.98 -4.76
C ASP A 2 5.53 -16.17 -5.91
N LEU A 3 6.33 -15.14 -6.18
CA LEU A 3 7.27 -15.14 -7.30
C LEU A 3 8.34 -16.24 -7.17
N VAL A 4 8.78 -16.54 -5.95
CA VAL A 4 9.86 -17.51 -5.70
C VAL A 4 9.39 -18.91 -6.05
N ASP A 5 8.19 -19.28 -5.61
CA ASP A 5 7.62 -20.57 -5.94
C ASP A 5 7.33 -20.73 -7.44
N ALA A 6 6.82 -19.68 -8.09
CA ALA A 6 6.57 -19.69 -9.53
C ALA A 6 7.87 -19.83 -10.33
N LEU A 7 8.94 -19.17 -9.87
CA LEU A 7 10.27 -19.28 -10.45
C LEU A 7 10.83 -20.71 -10.29
N ASP A 8 10.68 -21.31 -9.12
CA ASP A 8 11.16 -22.67 -8.87
C ASP A 8 10.36 -23.72 -9.64
N ALA A 9 9.04 -23.52 -9.84
CA ALA A 9 8.24 -24.35 -10.73
C ALA A 9 8.71 -24.25 -12.20
N ALA A 10 8.96 -23.03 -12.68
CA ALA A 10 9.47 -22.82 -14.03
C ALA A 10 10.85 -23.46 -14.26
N LYS A 11 11.76 -23.40 -13.27
CA LYS A 11 13.06 -24.09 -13.33
C LYS A 11 12.89 -25.60 -13.46
N LYS A 12 11.99 -26.21 -12.67
CA LYS A 12 11.73 -27.65 -12.74
C LYS A 12 11.22 -28.10 -14.11
N VAL A 13 10.29 -27.35 -14.70
CA VAL A 13 9.81 -27.64 -16.06
C VAL A 13 10.93 -27.45 -17.10
N ALA A 14 11.79 -26.46 -16.93
CA ALA A 14 12.93 -26.25 -17.82
C ALA A 14 14.00 -27.35 -17.71
N GLU A 15 14.13 -28.00 -16.55
CA GLU A 15 15.03 -29.12 -16.31
C GLU A 15 14.43 -30.48 -16.70
N ASP A 16 13.11 -30.55 -16.90
CA ASP A 16 12.41 -31.74 -17.32
C ASP A 16 12.59 -31.99 -18.82
N GLY A 17 13.39 -33.01 -19.14
CA GLY A 17 13.69 -33.42 -20.51
C GLY A 17 12.48 -33.99 -21.27
N ASP A 18 11.39 -34.31 -20.57
CA ASP A 18 10.15 -34.82 -21.15
C ASP A 18 9.01 -33.78 -21.11
N ALA A 19 9.27 -32.56 -20.64
CA ALA A 19 8.26 -31.49 -20.58
C ALA A 19 7.65 -31.21 -21.96
N MET A 20 6.33 -31.12 -22.00
CA MET A 20 5.61 -30.75 -23.21
C MET A 20 5.55 -29.23 -23.36
N GLN A 21 5.26 -28.76 -24.58
CA GLN A 21 5.07 -27.33 -24.82
C GLN A 21 3.97 -26.73 -23.92
N GLU A 22 2.92 -27.49 -23.64
CA GLU A 22 1.86 -27.07 -22.72
C GLU A 22 2.37 -26.86 -21.29
N ASP A 23 3.27 -27.71 -20.80
CA ASP A 23 3.89 -27.54 -19.48
C ASP A 23 4.75 -26.28 -19.43
N VAL A 24 5.54 -26.05 -20.50
CA VAL A 24 6.38 -24.87 -20.66
C VAL A 24 5.54 -23.59 -20.72
N ASP A 25 4.47 -23.59 -21.53
CA ASP A 25 3.59 -22.44 -21.71
C ASP A 25 2.87 -22.11 -20.40
N LYS A 26 2.39 -23.14 -19.68
CA LYS A 26 1.78 -22.97 -18.36
C LYS A 26 2.77 -22.38 -17.36
N ALA A 27 3.97 -22.94 -17.26
CA ALA A 27 4.99 -22.47 -16.31
C ALA A 27 5.44 -21.03 -16.63
N ALA A 28 5.58 -20.69 -17.91
CA ALA A 28 5.88 -19.34 -18.35
C ALA A 28 4.75 -18.35 -18.01
N GLY A 29 3.49 -18.75 -18.23
CA GLY A 29 2.32 -17.95 -17.87
C GLY A 29 2.21 -17.71 -16.37
N ASP A 30 2.40 -18.77 -15.56
CA ASP A 30 2.37 -18.68 -14.10
C ASP A 30 3.49 -17.77 -13.56
N LEU A 31 4.71 -17.89 -14.10
CA LEU A 31 5.83 -17.02 -13.72
C LEU A 31 5.58 -15.56 -14.11
N LEU A 32 5.11 -15.30 -15.33
CA LEU A 32 4.77 -13.94 -15.76
C LEU A 32 3.69 -13.33 -14.86
N ASN A 33 2.63 -14.08 -14.55
CA ASN A 33 1.58 -13.62 -13.64
C ASN A 33 2.13 -13.30 -12.25
N ALA A 34 3.05 -14.12 -11.73
CA ALA A 34 3.68 -13.85 -10.44
C ALA A 34 4.59 -12.62 -10.46
N ILE A 35 5.31 -12.37 -11.56
CA ILE A 35 6.10 -11.15 -11.78
C ILE A 35 5.17 -9.93 -11.82
N LEU A 36 4.08 -9.99 -12.58
CA LEU A 36 3.11 -8.90 -12.66
C LEU A 36 2.45 -8.64 -11.30
N ALA A 37 2.13 -9.69 -10.55
CA ALA A 37 1.57 -9.58 -9.21
C ALA A 37 2.52 -8.88 -8.21
N GLN A 38 3.84 -8.88 -8.44
CA GLN A 38 4.76 -8.06 -7.64
C GLN A 38 4.60 -6.57 -7.88
N ARG A 39 4.23 -6.17 -9.10
CA ARG A 39 3.97 -4.76 -9.40
C ARG A 39 2.76 -4.22 -8.65
N PHE A 40 1.77 -5.07 -8.41
CA PHE A 40 0.53 -4.71 -7.72
C PHE A 40 0.59 -4.95 -6.21
N LYS A 41 1.78 -4.89 -5.58
CA LYS A 41 1.94 -4.99 -4.13
C LYS A 41 1.90 -3.62 -3.47
N ALA A 42 1.37 -3.55 -2.25
CA ALA A 42 1.45 -2.33 -1.46
C ALA A 42 2.91 -1.92 -1.21
N ASP A 43 3.20 -0.63 -1.32
CA ASP A 43 4.48 -0.05 -0.93
C ASP A 43 4.57 0.06 0.59
N LYS A 44 5.58 -0.60 1.17
CA LYS A 44 5.84 -0.64 2.62
C LYS A 44 7.12 0.05 3.04
N SER A 45 7.80 0.74 2.13
CA SER A 45 9.10 1.38 2.40
C SER A 45 9.05 2.35 3.59
N ILE A 46 8.04 3.22 3.64
CA ILE A 46 7.86 4.17 4.76
C ILE A 46 7.60 3.43 6.08
N LEU A 47 6.78 2.37 6.04
CA LEU A 47 6.50 1.55 7.23
C LEU A 47 7.76 0.83 7.72
N GLU A 48 8.62 0.35 6.81
CA GLU A 48 9.90 -0.28 7.14
C GLU A 48 10.81 0.66 7.89
N ASP A 49 11.03 1.85 7.33
CA ASP A 49 11.86 2.89 7.93
C ASP A 49 11.32 3.29 9.31
N LEU A 50 10.01 3.45 9.43
CA LEU A 50 9.37 3.86 10.68
C LEU A 50 9.50 2.78 11.75
N ILE A 51 9.29 1.50 11.40
CA ILE A 51 9.54 0.37 12.32
C ILE A 51 11.02 0.33 12.74
N GLY A 52 11.94 0.59 11.81
CA GLY A 52 13.37 0.67 12.09
C GLY A 52 13.68 1.74 13.14
N LYS A 53 13.14 2.95 12.97
CA LYS A 53 13.27 4.05 13.94
C LYS A 53 12.66 3.68 15.30
N ALA A 54 11.42 3.17 15.29
CA ALA A 54 10.69 2.79 16.50
C ALA A 54 11.44 1.73 17.33
N LYS A 55 12.04 0.73 16.70
CA LYS A 55 12.85 -0.30 17.40
C LYS A 55 14.10 0.27 18.07
N GLY A 56 14.62 1.40 17.59
CA GLY A 56 15.81 2.07 18.11
C GLY A 56 15.55 3.13 19.17
N MET A 57 14.29 3.44 19.49
CA MET A 57 13.98 4.46 20.50
C MET A 57 14.31 3.98 21.91
N ASP A 58 14.95 4.84 22.69
CA ASP A 58 15.03 4.68 24.13
C ASP A 58 13.69 5.12 24.76
N LEU A 59 13.09 4.23 25.54
CA LEU A 59 11.80 4.45 26.19
C LEU A 59 11.96 4.80 27.67
N THR A 60 13.19 4.98 28.15
CA THR A 60 13.49 5.38 29.52
C THR A 60 12.94 6.78 29.79
N GLY A 61 12.24 6.94 30.91
CA GLY A 61 11.68 8.24 31.32
C GLY A 61 10.34 8.59 30.67
N TYR A 62 9.71 7.65 29.95
CA TYR A 62 8.32 7.78 29.50
C TYR A 62 7.36 6.98 30.39
N THR A 63 6.11 7.42 30.47
CA THR A 63 5.09 6.74 31.29
C THR A 63 4.78 5.34 30.75
N ALA A 64 4.47 4.42 31.67
CA ALA A 64 4.13 3.04 31.32
C ALA A 64 2.93 2.94 30.36
N GLU A 65 1.96 3.83 30.48
CA GLU A 65 0.76 3.86 29.62
C GLU A 65 1.11 4.25 28.19
N SER A 66 1.83 5.37 27.99
CA SER A 66 2.20 5.79 26.63
C SER A 66 3.15 4.79 25.96
N VAL A 67 4.04 4.16 26.74
CA VAL A 67 4.92 3.09 26.24
C VAL A 67 4.12 1.84 25.84
N ALA A 68 3.06 1.49 26.57
CA ALA A 68 2.20 0.36 26.22
C ALA A 68 1.45 0.61 24.90
N THR A 69 0.94 1.83 24.70
CA THR A 69 0.31 2.26 23.43
C THR A 69 1.30 2.19 22.26
N PHE A 70 2.50 2.75 22.44
CA PHE A 70 3.58 2.66 21.44
C PHE A 70 3.92 1.22 21.07
N ARG A 71 4.14 0.34 22.05
CA ARG A 71 4.46 -1.08 21.78
C ARG A 71 3.34 -1.81 21.05
N THR A 72 2.09 -1.48 21.35
CA THR A 72 0.92 -2.04 20.66
C THR A 72 0.90 -1.61 19.20
N ALA A 73 1.09 -0.33 18.92
CA ALA A 73 1.18 0.20 17.56
C ALA A 73 2.35 -0.40 16.78
N LEU A 74 3.53 -0.53 17.41
CA LEU A 74 4.70 -1.17 16.79
C LEU A 74 4.44 -2.63 16.42
N LYS A 75 3.77 -3.39 17.29
CA LYS A 75 3.39 -4.78 16.99
C LYS A 75 2.41 -4.87 15.82
N ALA A 76 1.42 -3.98 15.77
CA ALA A 76 0.46 -3.92 14.67
C ALA A 76 1.15 -3.57 13.34
N ALA A 77 2.03 -2.55 13.34
CA ALA A 77 2.84 -2.17 12.21
C ALA A 77 3.71 -3.34 11.70
N GLN A 78 4.33 -4.11 12.61
CA GLN A 78 5.10 -5.31 12.25
C GLN A 78 4.25 -6.41 11.62
N ALA A 79 3.00 -6.57 12.05
CA ALA A 79 2.08 -7.53 11.44
C ALA A 79 1.70 -7.12 10.02
N VAL A 80 1.39 -5.84 9.80
CA VAL A 80 1.13 -5.29 8.45
C VAL A 80 2.37 -5.40 7.56
N MET A 81 3.56 -5.16 8.11
CA MET A 81 4.82 -5.36 7.39
C MET A 81 4.98 -6.82 6.94
N ALA A 82 4.72 -7.78 7.83
CA ALA A 82 4.84 -9.21 7.55
C ALA A 82 3.77 -9.78 6.61
N ASP A 83 2.67 -9.05 6.37
CA ASP A 83 1.60 -9.54 5.50
C ASP A 83 1.99 -9.51 4.02
N ALA A 84 2.39 -10.65 3.48
CA ALA A 84 2.79 -10.79 2.08
C ALA A 84 1.62 -10.65 1.10
N ASN A 85 0.36 -10.56 1.55
CA ASN A 85 -0.81 -10.56 0.68
C ASN A 85 -1.28 -9.16 0.27
N LEU A 86 -0.84 -8.11 0.95
CA LEU A 86 -1.27 -6.73 0.67
C LEU A 86 -0.94 -6.30 -0.76
N SER A 87 -1.98 -5.89 -1.48
CA SER A 87 -1.92 -5.38 -2.85
C SER A 87 -1.95 -3.85 -2.87
N GLU A 88 -1.76 -3.24 -4.05
CA GLU A 88 -1.92 -1.78 -4.24
C GLU A 88 -3.30 -1.29 -3.76
N ASP A 89 -4.37 -2.08 -3.93
CA ASP A 89 -5.70 -1.71 -3.45
C ASP A 89 -5.79 -1.68 -1.91
N ASP A 90 -4.88 -2.41 -1.23
CA ASP A 90 -4.76 -2.45 0.22
C ASP A 90 -3.76 -1.42 0.77
N GLN A 91 -3.23 -0.50 -0.06
CA GLN A 91 -2.24 0.49 0.36
C GLN A 91 -2.66 1.26 1.61
N LYS A 92 -3.96 1.56 1.74
CA LYS A 92 -4.51 2.23 2.91
C LYS A 92 -4.20 1.50 4.23
N VAL A 93 -4.15 0.16 4.23
CA VAL A 93 -3.80 -0.63 5.43
C VAL A 93 -2.36 -0.33 5.88
N VAL A 94 -1.45 -0.17 4.93
CA VAL A 94 -0.06 0.21 5.20
C VAL A 94 0.01 1.65 5.69
N ASP A 95 -0.69 2.57 5.03
CA ASP A 95 -0.71 3.99 5.39
C ASP A 95 -1.31 4.21 6.79
N ASP A 96 -2.39 3.50 7.13
CA ASP A 96 -3.01 3.54 8.47
C ASP A 96 -2.04 3.00 9.54
N ALA A 97 -1.25 1.97 9.23
CA ALA A 97 -0.23 1.45 10.14
C ALA A 97 0.92 2.44 10.35
N VAL A 98 1.34 3.14 9.30
CA VAL A 98 2.32 4.25 9.39
C VAL A 98 1.78 5.35 10.28
N ALA A 99 0.54 5.81 10.03
CA ALA A 99 -0.08 6.88 10.80
C ALA A 99 -0.25 6.49 12.29
N ALA A 100 -0.69 5.26 12.57
CA ALA A 100 -0.87 4.77 13.92
C ALA A 100 0.47 4.66 14.68
N LEU A 101 1.51 4.13 14.04
CA LEU A 101 2.83 4.05 14.66
C LEU A 101 3.44 5.44 14.89
N SER A 102 3.31 6.36 13.93
CA SER A 102 3.77 7.74 14.08
C SER A 102 3.06 8.44 15.24
N ALA A 103 1.73 8.36 15.30
CA ALA A 103 0.95 8.96 16.38
C ALA A 103 1.32 8.39 17.75
N ALA A 104 1.62 7.09 17.83
CA ALA A 104 2.04 6.47 19.07
C ALA A 104 3.47 6.84 19.49
N MET A 105 4.36 7.13 18.53
CA MET A 105 5.69 7.70 18.80
C MET A 105 5.58 9.14 19.31
N ASP A 106 4.74 9.96 18.67
CA ASP A 106 4.51 11.36 19.05
C ASP A 106 3.75 11.46 20.39
N GLY A 107 2.92 10.46 20.71
CA GLY A 107 2.14 10.37 21.95
C GLY A 107 2.89 9.80 23.15
N LEU A 108 4.21 9.61 23.07
CA LEU A 108 5.02 9.22 24.21
C LEU A 108 5.11 10.37 25.23
N THR A 109 4.61 10.15 26.45
CA THR A 109 4.55 11.16 27.53
C THR A 109 5.65 10.93 28.56
N ALA A 110 6.39 11.97 28.96
CA ALA A 110 7.47 11.82 29.93
C ALA A 110 6.95 11.57 31.36
N GLU A 111 7.69 10.81 32.16
CA GLU A 111 7.41 10.61 33.58
C GLU A 111 7.54 11.95 34.32
N GLY A 112 6.41 12.46 34.84
CA GLY A 112 6.36 13.72 35.59
C GLY A 112 5.69 14.88 34.84
N GLU A 113 5.38 14.73 33.55
CA GLU A 113 4.46 15.63 32.88
C GLU A 113 3.03 15.24 33.24
N THR A 114 2.32 16.10 33.99
CA THR A 114 0.87 15.97 34.14
C THR A 114 0.25 16.14 32.75
N GLN A 115 -0.41 15.10 32.23
CA GLN A 115 -1.25 15.20 31.04
C GLN A 115 -2.13 16.47 31.12
N PRO A 116 -2.28 17.26 30.04
CA PRO A 116 -3.47 18.08 29.89
C PRO A 116 -4.65 17.11 29.83
N SER A 117 -5.31 16.91 30.95
CA SER A 117 -6.61 16.26 30.97
C SER A 117 -7.59 17.19 30.26
N ASP A 118 -8.06 16.80 29.08
CA ASP A 118 -9.34 17.28 28.53
C ASP A 118 -10.48 16.81 29.44
N LYS A 119 -10.51 17.33 30.66
CA LYS A 119 -11.62 17.20 31.59
C LYS A 119 -12.55 18.37 31.29
N PRO A 120 -13.80 18.14 30.84
CA PRO A 120 -14.79 19.19 30.84
C PRO A 120 -15.04 19.56 32.31
N GLU A 121 -14.74 20.81 32.69
CA GLU A 121 -15.28 21.38 33.90
C GLU A 121 -16.81 21.40 33.76
N ALA A 122 -17.47 20.46 34.42
CA ALA A 122 -18.86 20.61 34.80
C ALA A 122 -18.93 21.77 35.82
N THR A 123 -19.35 22.94 35.36
CA THR A 123 -19.93 23.97 36.22
C THR A 123 -21.46 23.94 36.07
N ASP A 124 -22.08 23.93 37.24
CA ASP A 124 -23.48 23.71 37.52
C ASP A 124 -24.44 24.79 36.99
N LYS A 125 -25.57 24.28 36.49
CA LYS A 125 -26.97 24.67 36.75
C LYS A 125 -27.61 25.87 36.00
N PRO A 126 -28.87 25.70 35.51
CA PRO A 126 -29.59 26.68 34.70
C PRO A 126 -30.51 27.59 35.55
N GLU A 127 -30.74 28.82 35.06
CA GLU A 127 -31.93 29.61 35.39
C GLU A 127 -32.56 30.19 34.12
N ALA A 128 -33.86 29.95 34.00
CA ALA A 128 -34.76 30.47 32.98
C ALA A 128 -35.50 31.69 33.52
N THR A 129 -35.82 32.67 32.65
CA THR A 129 -37.06 33.48 32.61
C THR A 129 -36.97 34.41 31.38
N ASP A 130 -37.82 34.22 30.36
CA ASP A 130 -39.01 35.05 30.02
C ASP A 130 -38.65 36.45 29.45
N LYS A 131 -39.19 37.01 28.36
CA LYS A 131 -40.29 36.75 27.38
C LYS A 131 -40.10 37.84 26.26
N PRO A 132 -41.00 38.12 25.27
CA PRO A 132 -40.65 38.22 23.85
C PRO A 132 -41.05 39.58 23.20
N GLU A 133 -41.16 39.55 21.86
CA GLU A 133 -41.78 40.52 20.93
C GLU A 133 -40.80 41.57 20.32
N GLY A 134 -40.80 41.84 19.01
CA GLY A 134 -41.75 41.47 17.99
C GLY A 134 -41.25 41.61 16.55
N THR A 135 -42.02 40.95 15.68
CA THR A 135 -42.49 41.39 14.35
C THR A 135 -41.48 42.06 13.41
N ASP A 136 -41.15 41.38 12.31
CA ASP A 136 -41.84 41.65 11.03
C ASP A 136 -41.63 40.52 10.00
N LYS A 137 -42.71 40.27 9.24
CA LYS A 137 -42.87 39.31 8.14
C LYS A 137 -43.31 40.15 6.90
N PRO A 138 -43.49 39.58 5.71
CA PRO A 138 -42.55 39.38 4.60
C PRO A 138 -43.00 40.11 3.31
N ASP A 139 -42.17 40.14 2.27
CA ASP A 139 -42.55 40.06 0.84
C ASP A 139 -41.26 40.18 0.01
N ALA A 140 -41.05 39.67 -1.21
CA ALA A 140 -41.87 38.96 -2.17
C ALA A 140 -40.90 38.22 -3.12
N THR A 141 -41.30 37.04 -3.59
CA THR A 141 -41.27 36.56 -4.99
C THR A 141 -40.10 36.96 -5.92
N GLN A 142 -39.37 35.96 -6.46
CA GLN A 142 -39.40 35.57 -7.90
C GLN A 142 -38.25 34.60 -8.29
N LYS A 143 -38.63 33.45 -8.86
CA LYS A 143 -37.85 32.55 -9.73
C LYS A 143 -38.52 32.62 -11.12
N PRO A 144 -37.77 32.67 -12.22
CA PRO A 144 -37.70 31.55 -13.19
C PRO A 144 -36.24 31.38 -13.72
N GLU A 145 -35.63 30.19 -13.81
CA GLU A 145 -35.77 29.07 -14.78
C GLU A 145 -35.27 29.35 -16.23
N GLY A 146 -34.34 28.50 -16.71
CA GLY A 146 -33.76 28.42 -18.07
C GLY A 146 -32.40 29.12 -18.21
N GLU A 147 -31.31 28.59 -18.76
CA GLU A 147 -31.11 27.71 -19.93
C GLU A 147 -29.76 26.95 -19.87
N LYS A 148 -29.71 25.74 -20.44
CA LYS A 148 -28.53 25.02 -21.02
C LYS A 148 -28.76 25.03 -22.56
N PRO A 149 -27.83 24.69 -23.51
CA PRO A 149 -26.50 24.07 -23.39
C PRO A 149 -25.41 24.45 -24.44
N ALA A 150 -24.17 23.96 -24.25
CA ALA A 150 -23.15 23.55 -25.26
C ALA A 150 -21.74 23.53 -24.63
N GLN A 151 -20.65 22.92 -25.14
CA GLN A 151 -20.35 21.70 -25.92
C GLN A 151 -18.81 21.65 -26.03
N THR A 152 -18.24 20.45 -25.78
CA THR A 152 -16.93 19.86 -26.15
C THR A 152 -15.72 20.68 -26.63
N GLY A 153 -14.55 20.27 -26.14
CA GLY A 153 -13.37 20.01 -26.98
C GLY A 153 -12.04 20.48 -26.40
N ASP A 154 -11.16 19.55 -26.01
CA ASP A 154 -9.87 19.45 -26.70
C ASP A 154 -9.16 18.10 -26.46
N THR A 155 -8.68 17.54 -27.58
CA THR A 155 -8.02 16.25 -27.75
C THR A 155 -6.56 16.54 -28.07
N ASN A 156 -5.63 16.18 -27.18
CA ASN A 156 -4.21 16.21 -27.50
C ASN A 156 -3.62 14.80 -27.47
N ASN A 157 -3.62 14.23 -28.67
CA ASN A 157 -2.78 13.16 -29.15
C ASN A 157 -1.30 13.44 -28.84
N VAL A 158 -0.74 12.78 -27.81
CA VAL A 158 0.71 12.60 -27.70
C VAL A 158 1.01 11.13 -27.89
N MET A 159 1.22 10.80 -29.16
CA MET A 159 1.84 9.59 -29.65
C MET A 159 3.25 9.46 -29.06
N VAL A 160 3.40 8.72 -27.96
CA VAL A 160 4.70 8.31 -27.43
C VAL A 160 5.14 7.03 -28.16
N PRO A 161 6.25 7.04 -28.92
CA PRO A 161 6.75 5.81 -29.51
C PRO A 161 7.35 4.94 -28.40
N VAL A 162 6.65 3.87 -28.01
CA VAL A 162 7.23 2.79 -27.21
C VAL A 162 8.24 2.06 -28.09
N ILE A 163 9.51 2.43 -27.97
CA ILE A 163 10.62 1.66 -28.55
C ILE A 163 10.72 0.36 -27.75
N VAL A 164 10.07 -0.68 -28.25
CA VAL A 164 10.21 -2.05 -27.77
C VAL A 164 11.59 -2.54 -28.19
N VAL A 165 12.59 -2.44 -27.31
CA VAL A 165 13.79 -3.27 -27.42
C VAL A 165 13.49 -4.60 -26.72
N VAL A 166 12.81 -5.49 -27.44
CA VAL A 166 12.84 -6.92 -27.12
C VAL A 166 14.27 -7.38 -27.42
N VAL A 167 15.12 -7.40 -26.39
CA VAL A 167 16.39 -8.11 -26.46
C VAL A 167 16.04 -9.60 -26.52
N CYS A 168 16.08 -10.15 -27.72
CA CYS A 168 16.11 -11.58 -27.96
C CYS A 168 17.29 -12.21 -27.19
N VAL A 169 17.03 -12.82 -26.02
CA VAL A 169 17.90 -13.83 -25.43
C VAL A 169 17.28 -15.21 -25.69
N VAL A 170 17.12 -15.56 -26.97
CA VAL A 170 16.73 -16.92 -27.40
C VAL A 170 17.89 -17.69 -28.06
N CYS A 171 19.05 -17.07 -28.25
CA CYS A 171 20.19 -17.76 -28.85
C CYS A 171 21.34 -17.80 -27.86
N LEU A 172 21.50 -18.89 -27.09
CA LEU A 172 22.83 -19.48 -26.75
C LEU A 172 22.77 -20.75 -25.85
N LEU A 173 21.79 -21.66 -25.99
CA LEU A 173 21.90 -23.02 -25.42
C LEU A 173 21.65 -24.16 -26.43
N ALA A 174 21.85 -23.90 -27.72
CA ALA A 174 21.86 -24.96 -28.74
C ALA A 174 23.27 -25.38 -29.22
N VAL A 175 24.36 -24.80 -28.67
CA VAL A 175 25.74 -25.09 -29.14
C VAL A 175 26.49 -26.07 -28.22
N VAL A 176 26.09 -26.27 -26.96
CA VAL A 176 26.83 -27.16 -26.05
C VAL A 176 26.45 -28.65 -26.20
N VAL A 177 25.23 -28.97 -26.67
CA VAL A 177 24.80 -30.37 -26.82
C VAL A 177 25.36 -31.03 -28.10
N VAL A 178 25.64 -30.25 -29.16
CA VAL A 178 26.23 -30.79 -30.39
C VAL A 178 27.74 -31.06 -30.25
N ALA A 179 28.45 -30.32 -29.39
CA ALA A 179 29.88 -30.56 -29.16
C ALA A 179 30.17 -31.86 -28.40
N ARG A 180 29.32 -32.27 -27.44
CA ARG A 180 29.53 -33.55 -26.71
C ARG A 180 29.21 -34.79 -27.53
N LYS A 181 28.30 -34.70 -28.52
CA LYS A 181 27.93 -35.88 -29.34
C LYS A 181 28.99 -36.25 -30.40
N ARG A 182 29.87 -35.32 -30.78
CA ARG A 182 30.89 -35.58 -31.83
C ARG A 182 32.22 -36.13 -31.28
N SER A 183 32.56 -35.87 -30.02
CA SER A 183 33.80 -36.39 -29.39
C SER A 183 33.70 -37.85 -28.90
N SER A 184 32.51 -38.46 -28.94
CA SER A 184 32.29 -39.87 -28.57
C SER A 184 32.34 -40.83 -29.77
N LYS A 185 32.55 -40.32 -30.98
CA LYS A 185 32.77 -41.12 -32.19
C LYS A 185 34.01 -40.62 -32.91
N HIS A 186 35.18 -40.97 -32.38
CA HIS A 186 36.36 -41.42 -33.13
C HIS A 186 37.44 -41.89 -32.16
#